data_AF-A0A1I0TS05-F1
#
_entry.id   AF-A0A1I0TS05-F1
#
_cell.length_a   1.000
_cell.length_b   1.000
_cell.length_c   1.000
_cell.angle_alpha   90.00
_cell.angle_beta   90.00
_cell.angle_gamma   90.00
#
_symmetry.space_group_name_H-M   'P 1'
#
loop_
_entity.id
_entity.type
_entity.pdbx_description
1 polymer ?
#
loop_
_entity_poly.entity_id
_entity_poly.type
_entity_poly.pdbx_seq_one_letter_code
_entity_poly.pdbx_strand_id
1 'polypeptide(L)'
;MKGKQRSSKPLLQPIFQLSDGTRFISPRVILYHQLGRNIITILNRIYGDEANQDADSKETIFIKGLIDITSQYPNLSACHDVPVDGTNVDFGILDTNDNTLALFELKWFVEPVTSVEIQNKDAEISKGLHEQLPKYENAIKENGSKFTLKKAFGKEIEINESFYFVLTRLTIGSGLIKPSPYKTINIRMLKKALFDTNGNLNEACRKLYDGFYYPKINEDFSLEKAEFKMGNITVIADSIKKL
;
A
#
# COMPACT_ATOMS: atom_id res chain seq x y z
N MET A 1 -15.36 -19.80 21.93
CA MET A 1 -15.58 -19.74 20.47
C MET A 1 -15.65 -18.28 20.03
N LYS A 2 -14.54 -17.72 19.53
CA LYS A 2 -14.50 -16.39 18.91
C LYS A 2 -14.98 -16.49 17.45
N GLY A 3 -15.75 -15.50 16.99
CA GLY A 3 -16.21 -15.42 15.60
C GLY A 3 -17.72 -15.56 15.39
N LYS A 4 -18.56 -14.87 16.17
CA LYS A 4 -19.94 -14.59 15.74
C LYS A 4 -20.05 -13.13 15.29
N GLN A 5 -19.79 -12.90 14.01
CA GLN A 5 -20.47 -11.81 13.30
C GLN A 5 -21.30 -12.44 12.17
N ARG A 6 -22.52 -12.89 12.53
CA ARG A 6 -23.58 -13.21 11.56
C ARG A 6 -24.16 -11.92 11.03
N SER A 7 -23.44 -11.23 10.14
CA SER A 7 -24.09 -10.22 9.31
C SER A 7 -25.00 -10.93 8.30
N SER A 8 -26.30 -10.83 8.50
CA SER A 8 -27.36 -11.33 7.60
C SER A 8 -27.59 -10.40 6.40
N LYS A 9 -26.77 -9.36 6.22
CA LYS A 9 -26.95 -8.38 5.14
C LYS A 9 -26.71 -9.07 3.77
N PRO A 10 -27.69 -9.08 2.86
CA PRO A 10 -27.56 -9.68 1.53
C PRO A 10 -26.39 -9.11 0.73
N LEU A 11 -26.03 -7.85 0.97
CA LEU A 11 -24.86 -7.16 0.41
C LEU A 11 -23.52 -7.85 0.67
N LEU A 12 -23.45 -8.69 1.70
CA LEU A 12 -22.25 -9.43 2.11
C LEU A 12 -22.39 -10.94 1.88
N GLN A 13 -23.50 -11.40 1.30
CA GLN A 13 -23.70 -12.81 0.98
C GLN A 13 -23.65 -13.00 -0.55
N PRO A 14 -22.59 -13.63 -1.08
CA PRO A 14 -22.45 -13.87 -2.52
C PRO A 14 -23.52 -14.84 -3.04
N ILE A 15 -24.00 -15.72 -2.15
CA ILE A 15 -25.11 -16.64 -2.40
C ILE A 15 -26.08 -16.47 -1.24
N PHE A 16 -27.36 -16.23 -1.52
CA PHE A 16 -28.42 -16.14 -0.53
C PHE A 16 -29.63 -16.96 -0.97
N GLN A 17 -30.36 -17.49 0.00
CA GLN A 17 -31.52 -18.35 -0.22
C GLN A 17 -32.79 -17.60 0.17
N LEU A 18 -33.79 -17.59 -0.72
CA LEU A 18 -35.13 -17.10 -0.41
C LEU A 18 -35.89 -18.10 0.46
N SER A 19 -36.99 -17.64 1.05
CA SER A 19 -37.86 -18.44 1.92
C SER A 19 -38.47 -19.67 1.23
N ASP A 20 -38.58 -19.66 -0.10
CA ASP A 20 -39.09 -20.76 -0.92
C ASP A 20 -38.02 -21.83 -1.26
N GLY A 21 -36.79 -21.64 -0.79
CA GLY A 21 -35.67 -22.54 -1.08
C GLY A 21 -34.83 -22.14 -2.29
N THR A 22 -35.26 -21.16 -3.08
CA THR A 22 -34.54 -20.69 -4.27
C THR A 22 -33.24 -20.01 -3.87
N ARG A 23 -32.11 -20.43 -4.46
CA ARG A 23 -30.79 -19.84 -4.21
C ARG A 23 -30.44 -18.85 -5.31
N PHE A 24 -30.10 -17.63 -4.92
CA PHE A 24 -29.61 -16.57 -5.80
C PHE A 24 -28.12 -16.35 -5.58
N ILE A 25 -27.40 -16.18 -6.69
CA ILE A 25 -26.05 -15.65 -6.68
C ILE A 25 -26.17 -14.15 -6.89
N SER A 26 -25.61 -13.37 -5.97
CA SER A 26 -25.57 -11.92 -6.12
C SER A 26 -24.88 -11.56 -7.44
N PRO A 27 -25.50 -10.72 -8.30
CA PRO A 27 -24.85 -10.28 -9.53
C PRO A 27 -23.49 -9.62 -9.26
N ARG A 28 -23.24 -9.08 -8.06
CA ARG A 28 -21.91 -8.57 -7.67
C ARG A 28 -20.80 -9.62 -7.73
N VAL A 29 -21.09 -10.91 -7.55
CA VAL A 29 -20.07 -11.97 -7.68
C VAL A 29 -19.56 -12.08 -9.12
N ILE A 30 -20.47 -11.86 -10.08
CA ILE A 30 -20.25 -12.03 -11.51
C ILE A 30 -19.83 -10.70 -12.18
N LEU A 31 -20.41 -9.58 -11.73
CA LEU A 31 -20.26 -8.25 -12.33
C LEU A 31 -19.10 -7.44 -11.74
N TYR A 32 -18.51 -7.83 -10.60
CA TYR A 32 -17.27 -7.18 -10.15
C TYR A 32 -16.06 -7.78 -10.86
N HIS A 33 -15.21 -6.91 -11.42
CA HIS A 33 -13.98 -7.24 -12.13
C HIS A 33 -12.88 -7.90 -11.26
N GLN A 34 -13.13 -8.14 -9.97
CA GLN A 34 -12.15 -8.70 -9.03
C GLN A 34 -12.56 -10.07 -8.51
N LEU A 35 -12.72 -11.04 -9.42
CA LEU A 35 -13.03 -12.45 -9.12
C LEU A 35 -12.11 -13.04 -8.04
N GLY A 36 -10.80 -12.76 -8.12
CA GLY A 36 -9.83 -13.24 -7.14
C GLY A 36 -10.11 -12.76 -5.70
N ARG A 37 -10.57 -11.51 -5.54
CA ARG A 37 -10.97 -10.98 -4.23
C ARG A 37 -12.20 -11.69 -3.71
N ASN A 38 -13.24 -11.83 -4.54
CA ASN A 38 -14.48 -12.49 -4.14
C ASN A 38 -14.22 -13.92 -3.67
N ILE A 39 -13.36 -14.66 -4.37
CA ILE A 39 -12.94 -16.02 -3.99
C ILE A 39 -12.20 -15.99 -2.66
N ILE A 40 -11.17 -15.15 -2.48
CA ILE A 40 -10.40 -15.06 -1.23
C ILE A 40 -11.29 -14.67 -0.04
N THR A 41 -12.18 -13.70 -0.21
CA THR A 41 -13.11 -13.29 0.85
C THR A 41 -14.07 -14.42 1.24
N ILE A 42 -14.53 -15.22 0.28
CA ILE A 42 -15.37 -16.39 0.55
C ILE A 42 -14.56 -17.47 1.29
N LEU A 43 -13.36 -17.78 0.80
CA LEU A 43 -12.49 -18.79 1.41
C LEU A 43 -12.11 -18.42 2.85
N ASN A 44 -11.67 -17.18 3.10
CA ASN A 44 -11.37 -16.70 4.45
C ASN A 44 -12.59 -16.76 5.40
N ARG A 45 -13.81 -16.70 4.86
CA ARG A 45 -15.05 -16.78 5.66
C ARG A 45 -15.47 -18.21 5.95
N ILE A 46 -15.19 -19.15 5.05
CA ILE A 46 -15.48 -20.58 5.21
C ILE A 46 -14.46 -21.24 6.12
N TYR A 47 -13.17 -20.95 5.90
CA TYR A 47 -12.05 -21.63 6.55
C TYR A 47 -11.39 -20.79 7.67
N GLY A 48 -11.88 -19.57 7.92
CA GLY A 48 -11.23 -18.66 8.86
C GLY A 48 -9.85 -18.20 8.36
N ASP A 49 -8.95 -17.89 9.30
CA ASP A 49 -7.56 -17.50 8.99
C ASP A 49 -6.69 -18.66 8.47
N GLU A 50 -7.19 -19.89 8.35
CA GLU A 50 -6.41 -21.01 7.79
C GLU A 50 -6.11 -20.81 6.29
N ALA A 51 -6.90 -20.00 5.57
CA ALA A 51 -6.58 -19.55 4.22
C ALA A 51 -5.46 -18.47 4.16
N ASN A 52 -4.99 -17.98 5.32
CA ASN A 52 -3.78 -17.16 5.43
C ASN A 52 -2.50 -18.00 5.55
N GLN A 53 -2.52 -19.34 5.43
CA GLN A 53 -1.28 -20.10 5.18
C GLN A 53 -0.53 -19.62 3.91
N ASP A 54 -1.23 -18.88 3.02
CA ASP A 54 -0.65 -18.18 1.87
C ASP A 54 -0.11 -16.76 2.17
N ALA A 55 -0.15 -16.28 3.43
CA ALA A 55 0.34 -14.94 3.77
C ALA A 55 1.84 -14.80 3.45
N ASP A 56 2.65 -15.77 3.88
CA ASP A 56 4.09 -15.83 3.61
C ASP A 56 4.37 -15.93 2.09
N SER A 57 3.57 -16.73 1.37
CA SER A 57 3.66 -16.86 -0.09
C SER A 57 3.35 -15.53 -0.80
N LYS A 58 2.37 -14.77 -0.32
CA LYS A 58 1.96 -13.48 -0.90
C LYS A 58 3.00 -12.39 -0.65
N GLU A 59 3.55 -12.34 0.55
CA GLU A 59 4.64 -11.44 0.90
C GLU A 59 5.91 -11.77 0.10
N THR A 60 6.25 -13.05 -0.03
CA THR A 60 7.35 -13.52 -0.88
C THR A 60 7.19 -13.05 -2.33
N ILE A 61 5.98 -13.16 -2.90
CA ILE A 61 5.69 -12.66 -4.26
C ILE A 61 5.84 -11.13 -4.33
N PHE A 62 5.44 -10.41 -3.28
CA PHE A 62 5.58 -8.95 -3.24
C PHE A 62 7.05 -8.54 -3.25
N ILE A 63 7.83 -9.13 -2.35
CA ILE A 63 9.27 -8.88 -2.20
C ILE A 63 9.98 -9.24 -3.50
N LYS A 64 9.68 -10.39 -4.11
CA LYS A 64 10.23 -10.76 -5.42
C LYS A 64 9.94 -9.70 -6.49
N GLY A 65 8.70 -9.19 -6.54
CA GLY A 65 8.35 -8.12 -7.47
C GLY A 65 9.12 -6.82 -7.21
N LEU A 66 9.45 -6.50 -5.96
CA LEU A 66 10.29 -5.36 -5.61
C LEU A 66 11.75 -5.58 -6.03
N ILE A 67 12.30 -6.78 -5.78
CA ILE A 67 13.64 -7.17 -6.22
C ILE A 67 13.76 -7.11 -7.76
N ASP A 68 12.73 -7.55 -8.49
CA ASP A 68 12.70 -7.49 -9.96
C ASP A 68 12.67 -6.02 -10.47
N ILE A 69 12.08 -5.09 -9.71
CA ILE A 69 12.09 -3.66 -10.04
C ILE A 69 13.48 -3.05 -9.79
N THR A 70 14.10 -3.36 -8.65
CA THR A 70 15.38 -2.77 -8.26
C THR A 70 16.55 -3.34 -9.05
N SER A 71 16.53 -4.63 -9.38
CA SER A 71 17.59 -5.31 -10.15
C SER A 71 17.76 -4.82 -11.59
N GLN A 72 16.81 -4.03 -12.11
CA GLN A 72 16.95 -3.33 -13.39
C GLN A 72 18.01 -2.22 -13.36
N TYR A 73 18.43 -1.79 -12.17
CA TYR A 73 19.36 -0.69 -11.97
C TYR A 73 20.63 -1.19 -11.26
N PRO A 74 21.80 -1.22 -11.93
CA PRO A 74 23.02 -1.81 -11.39
C PRO A 74 23.55 -1.16 -10.10
N ASN A 75 23.21 0.10 -9.87
CA ASN A 75 23.61 0.86 -8.68
C ASN A 75 22.76 0.54 -7.45
N LEU A 76 21.60 -0.10 -7.62
CA LEU A 76 20.67 -0.37 -6.53
C LEU A 76 20.88 -1.77 -5.96
N SER A 77 20.98 -1.84 -4.63
CA SER A 77 20.98 -3.08 -3.87
C SER A 77 19.71 -3.15 -3.04
N ALA A 78 18.98 -4.26 -3.12
CA ALA A 78 17.79 -4.50 -2.29
C ALA A 78 18.10 -5.50 -1.18
N CYS A 79 17.41 -5.34 -0.05
CA CYS A 79 17.42 -6.27 1.07
C CYS A 79 16.01 -6.37 1.66
N HIS A 80 15.72 -7.49 2.32
CA HIS A 80 14.49 -7.71 3.07
C HIS A 80 14.83 -8.29 4.45
N ASP A 81 13.91 -8.15 5.40
CA ASP A 81 14.05 -8.65 6.77
C ASP A 81 15.34 -8.16 7.46
N VAL A 82 15.62 -6.86 7.39
CA VAL A 82 16.82 -6.29 8.00
C VAL A 82 16.61 -6.16 9.51
N PRO A 83 17.41 -6.85 10.34
CA PRO A 83 17.31 -6.73 11.79
C PRO A 83 17.93 -5.41 12.23
N VAL A 84 17.10 -4.47 12.67
CA VAL A 84 17.54 -3.21 13.29
C VAL A 84 17.29 -3.30 14.79
N ASP A 85 18.10 -2.61 15.59
CA ASP A 85 17.95 -2.69 17.04
C ASP A 85 16.54 -2.21 17.46
N GLY A 86 15.75 -3.15 18.01
CA GLY A 86 14.38 -2.91 18.46
C GLY A 86 13.28 -3.05 17.40
N THR A 87 13.59 -3.31 16.12
CA THR A 87 12.58 -3.55 15.07
C THR A 87 13.16 -4.20 13.81
N ASN A 88 12.34 -4.90 13.02
CA ASN A 88 12.75 -5.40 11.71
C ASN A 88 12.25 -4.47 10.61
N VAL A 89 13.12 -4.15 9.65
CA VAL A 89 12.72 -3.46 8.43
C VAL A 89 12.33 -4.49 7.39
N ASP A 90 11.10 -4.39 6.90
CA ASP A 90 10.54 -5.35 5.94
C ASP A 90 11.32 -5.32 4.62
N PHE A 91 11.64 -4.13 4.10
CA PHE A 91 12.38 -3.99 2.84
C PHE A 91 13.23 -2.71 2.80
N GLY A 92 14.41 -2.79 2.17
CA GLY A 92 15.31 -1.66 2.00
C GLY A 92 15.98 -1.64 0.64
N ILE A 93 16.20 -0.44 0.11
CA ILE A 93 16.95 -0.19 -1.14
C ILE A 93 18.10 0.76 -0.82
N LEU A 94 19.30 0.40 -1.24
CA LEU A 94 20.50 1.22 -1.14
C LEU A 94 20.97 1.59 -2.54
N ASP A 95 21.23 2.87 -2.77
CA ASP A 95 21.96 3.35 -3.94
C ASP A 95 23.45 3.43 -3.61
N THR A 96 24.24 2.65 -4.34
CA THR A 96 25.69 2.56 -4.14
C THR A 96 26.47 3.72 -4.74
N ASN A 97 25.83 4.55 -5.58
CA ASN A 97 26.50 5.71 -6.17
C ASN A 97 26.62 6.87 -5.18
N ASP A 98 25.57 7.12 -4.39
CA ASP A 98 25.48 8.26 -3.48
C ASP A 98 25.18 7.89 -2.02
N ASN A 99 25.17 6.59 -1.70
CA ASN A 99 24.83 6.04 -0.38
C ASN A 99 23.47 6.51 0.15
N THR A 100 22.49 6.70 -0.73
CA THR A 100 21.10 6.95 -0.33
C THR A 100 20.44 5.64 0.10
N LEU A 101 19.73 5.66 1.22
CA LEU A 101 18.96 4.53 1.75
C LEU A 101 17.45 4.84 1.73
N ALA A 102 16.66 3.93 1.19
CA ALA A 102 15.21 3.97 1.30
C ALA A 102 14.71 2.73 2.05
N LEU A 103 13.99 2.93 3.15
CA LEU A 103 13.43 1.85 3.97
C LEU A 103 11.89 1.85 3.87
N PHE A 104 11.33 0.66 3.82
CA PHE A 104 9.91 0.44 3.56
C PHE A 104 9.30 -0.48 4.60
N GLU A 105 8.22 -0.03 5.22
CA GLU A 105 7.26 -0.89 5.92
C GLU A 105 6.28 -1.42 4.87
N LEU A 106 6.24 -2.74 4.65
CA LEU A 106 5.41 -3.36 3.64
C LEU A 106 3.99 -3.58 4.16
N LYS A 107 3.01 -3.19 3.33
CA LYS A 107 1.60 -3.46 3.60
C LYS A 107 0.93 -4.10 2.40
N TRP A 108 0.70 -5.40 2.50
CA TRP A 108 0.02 -6.17 1.47
C TRP A 108 -1.49 -6.14 1.65
N PHE A 109 -2.13 -5.14 1.04
CA PHE A 109 -3.58 -5.06 1.00
C PHE A 109 -4.14 -5.50 -0.36
N VAL A 110 -5.20 -6.30 -0.32
CA VAL A 110 -6.17 -6.36 -1.43
C VAL A 110 -6.90 -5.02 -1.49
N GLU A 111 -7.48 -4.61 -2.62
CA GLU A 111 -8.24 -3.36 -2.68
C GLU A 111 -9.48 -3.41 -1.75
N PRO A 112 -9.67 -2.42 -0.85
CA PRO A 112 -10.87 -2.37 -0.03
C PRO A 112 -12.07 -1.90 -0.85
N VAL A 113 -13.24 -2.49 -0.62
CA VAL A 113 -14.49 -2.05 -1.27
C VAL A 113 -15.59 -1.67 -0.28
N THR A 114 -15.40 -1.97 0.99
CA THR A 114 -16.35 -1.59 2.05
C THR A 114 -15.71 -0.56 2.97
N SER A 115 -16.51 0.35 3.52
CA SER A 115 -16.01 1.38 4.45
C SER A 115 -15.29 0.78 5.67
N VAL A 116 -15.72 -0.39 6.13
CA VAL A 116 -15.04 -1.10 7.25
C VAL A 116 -13.67 -1.62 6.82
N GLU A 117 -13.54 -2.20 5.62
CA GLU A 117 -12.24 -2.61 5.09
C GLU A 117 -11.31 -1.41 4.86
N ILE A 118 -11.85 -0.27 4.42
CA ILE A 118 -11.10 0.98 4.26
C ILE A 118 -10.56 1.42 5.63
N GLN A 119 -11.43 1.54 6.64
CA GLN A 119 -11.04 1.96 8.00
C GLN A 119 -9.98 1.04 8.61
N ASN A 120 -10.12 -0.28 8.45
CA ASN A 120 -9.13 -1.23 8.97
C ASN A 120 -7.77 -1.06 8.30
N LYS A 121 -7.73 -0.81 6.98
CA LYS A 121 -6.47 -0.59 6.25
C LYS A 121 -5.86 0.76 6.58
N ASP A 122 -6.67 1.80 6.71
CA ASP A 122 -6.20 3.11 7.16
C ASP A 122 -5.57 3.03 8.55
N ALA A 123 -6.12 2.22 9.46
CA ALA A 123 -5.52 1.98 10.78
C ALA A 123 -4.14 1.30 10.67
N GLU A 124 -4.00 0.30 9.78
CA GLU A 124 -2.71 -0.39 9.56
C GLU A 124 -1.67 0.52 8.88
N ILE A 125 -2.07 1.35 7.91
CA ILE A 125 -1.20 2.37 7.31
C ILE A 125 -0.80 3.40 8.36
N SER A 126 -1.76 3.83 9.20
CA SER A 126 -1.52 4.79 10.28
C SER A 126 -0.49 4.25 11.28
N LYS A 127 -0.57 2.98 11.67
CA LYS A 127 0.47 2.35 12.52
C LYS A 127 1.84 2.37 11.84
N GLY A 128 1.91 2.01 10.56
CA GLY A 128 3.16 2.09 9.80
C GLY A 128 3.76 3.49 9.85
N LEU A 129 2.98 4.51 9.51
CA LEU A 129 3.41 5.91 9.46
C LEU A 129 3.78 6.51 10.82
N HIS A 130 3.06 6.16 11.89
CA HIS A 130 3.16 6.86 13.17
C HIS A 130 3.88 6.08 14.26
N GLU A 131 4.08 4.76 14.08
CA GLU A 131 4.74 3.90 15.07
C GLU A 131 5.97 3.19 14.51
N GLN A 132 5.93 2.66 13.28
CA GLN A 132 7.03 1.84 12.75
C GLN A 132 8.13 2.68 12.08
N LEU A 133 7.77 3.57 11.16
CA LEU A 133 8.77 4.42 10.48
C LEU A 133 9.59 5.31 11.43
N PRO A 134 9.02 5.91 12.50
CA PRO A 134 9.83 6.57 13.52
C PRO A 134 10.89 5.67 14.16
N LYS A 135 10.58 4.39 14.39
CA LYS A 135 11.56 3.43 14.93
C LYS A 135 12.66 3.15 13.92
N TYR A 136 12.32 3.02 12.64
CA TYR A 136 13.32 2.85 11.58
C TYR A 136 14.28 4.04 11.56
N GLU A 137 13.74 5.26 11.57
CA GLU A 137 14.55 6.48 11.56
C GLU A 137 15.44 6.61 12.79
N ASN A 138 14.90 6.37 13.98
CA ASN A 138 15.68 6.41 15.22
C ASN A 138 16.78 5.35 15.23
N ALA A 139 16.48 4.13 14.77
CA ALA A 139 17.46 3.05 14.76
C ALA A 139 18.62 3.30 13.78
N ILE A 140 18.36 3.99 12.66
CA ILE A 140 19.41 4.46 11.75
C ILE A 140 20.21 5.61 12.37
N LYS A 141 19.57 6.54 13.08
CA LYS A 141 20.22 7.72 13.69
C LYS A 141 21.04 7.41 14.96
N GLU A 142 20.53 6.56 15.85
CA GLU A 142 21.04 6.48 17.24
C GLU A 142 22.29 5.60 17.40
N ASN A 143 22.50 4.52 16.63
CA ASN A 143 23.71 3.69 16.74
C ASN A 143 23.86 2.56 15.68
N GLY A 144 22.97 2.43 14.69
CA GLY A 144 22.84 1.19 13.88
C GLY A 144 23.55 1.13 12.52
N SER A 145 24.06 2.26 11.99
CA SER A 145 24.48 2.32 10.57
C SER A 145 25.59 1.33 10.20
N LYS A 146 26.57 1.07 11.08
CA LYS A 146 27.68 0.18 10.70
C LYS A 146 27.37 -1.30 10.87
N PHE A 147 26.71 -1.74 11.93
CA PHE A 147 26.53 -3.19 12.16
C PHE A 147 25.29 -3.75 11.47
N THR A 148 24.17 -3.02 11.50
CA THR A 148 22.93 -3.46 10.86
C THR A 148 22.99 -3.34 9.35
N LEU A 149 23.51 -2.22 8.80
CA LEU A 149 23.65 -2.11 7.34
C LEU A 149 24.75 -3.04 6.81
N LYS A 150 25.79 -3.33 7.60
CA LYS A 150 26.77 -4.38 7.24
C LYS A 150 26.15 -5.78 7.22
N LYS A 151 25.20 -6.08 8.11
CA LYS A 151 24.44 -7.34 8.03
C LYS A 151 23.52 -7.38 6.81
N ALA A 152 22.85 -6.27 6.48
CA ALA A 152 21.90 -6.19 5.38
C ALA A 152 22.54 -6.16 3.99
N PHE A 153 23.64 -5.40 3.85
CA PHE A 153 24.29 -5.10 2.57
C PHE A 153 25.71 -5.65 2.45
N GLY A 154 26.20 -6.36 3.49
CA GLY A 154 27.51 -7.00 3.50
C GLY A 154 28.71 -6.06 3.65
N LYS A 155 28.49 -4.74 3.81
CA LYS A 155 29.55 -3.71 3.87
C LYS A 155 29.22 -2.63 4.89
N GLU A 156 30.25 -2.07 5.51
CA GLU A 156 30.09 -0.84 6.30
C GLU A 156 29.90 0.32 5.34
N ILE A 157 28.73 0.96 5.42
CA ILE A 157 28.34 2.05 4.54
C ILE A 157 27.92 3.22 5.43
N GLU A 158 28.46 4.40 5.13
CA GLU A 158 28.01 5.65 5.70
C GLU A 158 26.88 6.19 4.83
N ILE A 159 25.68 6.30 5.40
CA ILE A 159 24.49 6.75 4.70
C ILE A 159 24.48 8.26 4.63
N ASN A 160 24.44 8.81 3.41
CA ASN A 160 24.38 10.25 3.20
C ASN A 160 22.96 10.79 3.40
N GLU A 161 21.96 10.03 2.94
CA GLU A 161 20.56 10.41 3.06
C GLU A 161 19.67 9.18 3.25
N SER A 162 18.59 9.32 4.03
CA SER A 162 17.66 8.23 4.31
C SER A 162 16.21 8.68 4.13
N PHE A 163 15.41 7.80 3.54
CA PHE A 163 13.99 8.00 3.27
C PHE A 163 13.16 6.84 3.81
N TYR A 164 11.95 7.12 4.29
CA TYR A 164 11.12 6.13 4.98
C TYR A 164 9.69 6.18 4.44
N PHE A 165 9.16 5.03 4.04
CA PHE A 165 7.84 4.95 3.42
C PHE A 165 7.03 3.76 3.95
N VAL A 166 5.71 3.92 4.00
CA VAL A 166 4.81 2.77 3.99
C VAL A 166 4.60 2.38 2.52
N LEU A 167 4.99 1.18 2.14
CA LEU A 167 4.87 0.68 0.77
C LEU A 167 3.73 -0.31 0.65
N THR A 168 2.74 0.07 -0.13
CA THR A 168 1.54 -0.72 -0.36
C THR A 168 1.57 -1.37 -1.74
N ARG A 169 0.81 -2.46 -1.91
CA ARG A 169 0.65 -3.06 -3.24
C ARG A 169 -0.17 -2.18 -4.19
N LEU A 170 -1.21 -1.51 -3.69
CA LEU A 170 -2.24 -0.88 -4.53
C LEU A 170 -2.71 0.48 -4.01
N THR A 171 -3.32 0.52 -2.83
CA THR A 171 -3.97 1.72 -2.27
C THR A 171 -3.06 2.46 -1.30
N ILE A 172 -3.09 3.79 -1.33
CA ILE A 172 -2.36 4.66 -0.38
C ILE A 172 -3.23 5.11 0.81
N GLY A 173 -4.42 4.53 0.97
CA GLY A 173 -5.38 4.89 2.02
C GLY A 173 -6.52 5.78 1.52
N SER A 174 -7.44 6.14 2.43
CA SER A 174 -8.65 6.92 2.13
C SER A 174 -8.46 8.44 2.07
N GLY A 175 -7.27 8.94 2.43
CA GLY A 175 -7.02 10.37 2.64
C GLY A 175 -7.48 10.90 4.02
N LEU A 176 -8.15 10.07 4.85
CA LEU A 176 -8.54 10.43 6.22
C LEU A 176 -7.47 10.08 7.27
N ILE A 177 -6.33 9.53 6.82
CA ILE A 177 -5.22 9.16 7.69
C ILE A 177 -4.57 10.44 8.21
N LYS A 178 -4.28 10.49 9.53
CA LYS A 178 -3.63 11.64 10.15
C LYS A 178 -2.31 11.97 9.43
N PRO A 179 -2.05 13.26 9.10
CA PRO A 179 -0.81 13.66 8.47
C PRO A 179 0.42 13.20 9.24
N SER A 180 1.42 12.69 8.52
CA SER A 180 2.71 12.22 9.01
C SER A 180 3.83 12.90 8.20
N PRO A 181 5.02 13.14 8.78
CA PRO A 181 6.20 13.53 8.00
C PRO A 181 6.59 12.46 6.97
N TYR A 182 6.27 11.20 7.20
CA TYR A 182 6.51 10.12 6.24
C TYR A 182 5.35 9.97 5.25
N LYS A 183 5.59 9.25 4.16
CA LYS A 183 4.59 9.07 3.09
C LYS A 183 4.20 7.61 2.91
N THR A 184 2.95 7.41 2.51
CA THR A 184 2.48 6.13 1.98
C THR A 184 2.53 6.19 0.46
N ILE A 185 3.19 5.21 -0.16
CA ILE A 185 3.28 5.06 -1.60
C ILE A 185 2.80 3.66 -1.99
N ASN A 186 2.55 3.44 -3.27
CA ASN A 186 2.34 2.10 -3.80
C ASN A 186 3.48 1.67 -4.74
N ILE A 187 3.56 0.37 -5.02
CA ILE A 187 4.59 -0.21 -5.89
C ILE A 187 4.64 0.44 -7.29
N ARG A 188 3.51 0.89 -7.83
CA ARG A 188 3.47 1.54 -9.15
C ARG A 188 4.13 2.90 -9.11
N MET A 189 3.92 3.66 -8.03
CA MET A 189 4.57 4.96 -7.80
C MET A 189 6.08 4.77 -7.66
N LEU A 190 6.54 3.81 -6.85
CA LEU A 190 7.97 3.51 -6.70
C LEU A 190 8.59 3.12 -8.05
N LYS A 191 7.98 2.18 -8.77
CA LYS A 191 8.45 1.74 -10.10
C LYS A 191 8.56 2.91 -11.08
N LYS A 192 7.54 3.78 -11.12
CA LYS A 192 7.55 4.95 -11.98
C LYS A 192 8.62 5.95 -11.59
N ALA A 193 8.77 6.24 -10.30
CA ALA A 193 9.79 7.17 -9.82
C ALA A 193 11.20 6.70 -10.20
N LEU A 194 11.53 5.42 -9.95
CA LEU A 194 12.82 4.85 -10.36
C LEU A 194 13.03 4.88 -11.87
N PHE A 195 11.98 4.63 -12.66
CA PHE A 195 12.04 4.71 -14.11
C PHE A 195 12.31 6.14 -14.60
N ASP A 196 11.55 7.11 -14.08
CA ASP A 196 11.67 8.52 -14.47
C ASP A 196 13.02 9.14 -14.06
N THR A 197 13.68 8.59 -13.04
CA THR A 197 15.00 9.04 -12.57
C THR A 197 16.15 8.12 -13.01
N ASN A 198 15.87 7.15 -13.90
CA ASN A 198 16.85 6.18 -14.39
C ASN A 198 17.64 5.48 -13.26
N GLY A 199 16.96 5.11 -12.18
CA GLY A 199 17.55 4.40 -11.05
C GLY A 199 18.27 5.29 -10.03
N ASN A 200 18.26 6.62 -10.17
CA ASN A 200 18.73 7.50 -9.10
C ASN A 200 17.73 7.48 -7.94
N LEU A 201 18.12 6.84 -6.83
CA LEU A 201 17.21 6.61 -5.69
C LEU A 201 16.92 7.92 -4.95
N ASN A 202 17.90 8.78 -4.77
CA ASN A 202 17.75 10.05 -4.07
C ASN A 202 16.67 10.92 -4.72
N GLU A 203 16.79 11.12 -6.03
CA GLU A 203 15.84 11.90 -6.81
C GLU A 203 14.46 11.24 -6.83
N ALA A 204 14.40 9.90 -6.95
CA ALA A 204 13.14 9.15 -6.92
C ALA A 204 12.42 9.36 -5.58
N CYS A 205 13.13 9.23 -4.46
CA CYS A 205 12.57 9.40 -3.12
C CYS A 205 12.11 10.84 -2.88
N ARG A 206 12.87 11.86 -3.31
CA ARG A 206 12.43 13.26 -3.22
C ARG A 206 11.15 13.50 -4.01
N LYS A 207 11.07 13.04 -5.26
CA LYS A 207 9.85 13.12 -6.09
C LYS A 207 8.64 12.44 -5.42
N LEU A 208 8.87 11.32 -4.75
CA LEU A 208 7.82 10.62 -3.99
C LEU A 208 7.38 11.42 -2.76
N TYR A 209 8.30 12.05 -2.02
CA TYR A 209 7.96 12.92 -0.89
C TYR A 209 7.18 14.17 -1.30
N ASP A 210 7.56 14.76 -2.43
CA ASP A 210 6.92 15.93 -3.02
C ASP A 210 5.53 15.61 -3.60
N GLY A 211 5.17 14.33 -3.70
CA GLY A 211 3.86 13.92 -4.19
C GLY A 211 3.69 14.17 -5.69
N PHE A 212 4.77 14.08 -6.48
CA PHE A 212 4.75 14.32 -7.94
C PHE A 212 3.70 13.49 -8.70
N TYR A 213 3.26 12.36 -8.12
CA TYR A 213 2.26 11.47 -8.68
C TYR A 213 0.80 11.89 -8.43
N TYR A 214 0.56 12.92 -7.61
CA TYR A 214 -0.79 13.44 -7.43
C TYR A 214 -1.19 14.31 -8.60
N PRO A 215 -2.44 14.16 -9.11
CA PRO A 215 -2.98 15.11 -10.06
C PRO A 215 -2.99 16.51 -9.45
N LYS A 216 -2.57 17.49 -10.24
CA LYS A 216 -2.49 18.88 -9.83
C LYS A 216 -3.69 19.67 -10.34
N ILE A 217 -4.33 20.39 -9.42
CA ILE A 217 -5.46 21.27 -9.74
C ILE A 217 -4.95 22.41 -10.64
N ASN A 218 -5.69 22.69 -11.71
CA ASN A 218 -5.40 23.66 -12.78
C ASN A 218 -4.20 23.33 -13.68
N GLU A 219 -3.52 22.20 -13.48
CA GLU A 219 -2.53 21.67 -14.42
C GLU A 219 -3.07 20.41 -15.12
N ASP A 220 -3.48 19.40 -14.35
CA ASP A 220 -4.00 18.14 -14.88
C ASP A 220 -5.54 18.12 -14.96
N PHE A 221 -6.21 18.84 -14.06
CA PHE A 221 -7.66 18.91 -13.99
C PHE A 221 -8.14 20.21 -13.35
N SER A 222 -9.36 20.65 -13.66
CA SER A 222 -10.07 21.71 -12.95
C SER A 222 -11.31 21.17 -12.24
N LEU A 223 -11.76 21.92 -11.22
CA LEU A 223 -13.04 21.70 -10.58
C LEU A 223 -14.07 22.65 -11.20
N GLU A 224 -15.16 22.12 -11.70
CA GLU A 224 -16.30 22.90 -12.21
C GLU A 224 -17.57 22.49 -11.48
N LYS A 225 -18.51 23.41 -11.29
CA LYS A 225 -19.83 23.05 -10.77
C LYS A 225 -20.68 22.52 -11.91
N ALA A 226 -21.14 21.28 -11.78
CA ALA A 226 -22.10 20.70 -12.69
C ALA A 226 -23.49 20.71 -12.04
N GLU A 227 -24.48 21.17 -12.80
CA GLU A 227 -25.88 21.14 -12.40
C GLU A 227 -26.62 20.02 -13.14
N PHE A 228 -27.23 19.12 -12.38
CA PHE A 228 -28.03 18.02 -12.92
C PHE A 228 -29.46 18.14 -12.43
N LYS A 229 -30.44 18.02 -13.33
CA LYS A 229 -31.85 17.86 -12.95
C LYS A 229 -32.17 16.38 -12.77
N MET A 230 -32.55 15.99 -11.57
CA MET A 230 -33.10 14.66 -11.27
C MET A 230 -34.57 14.83 -10.85
N GLY A 231 -35.47 14.77 -11.83
CA GLY A 231 -36.88 15.12 -11.64
C GLY A 231 -37.04 16.60 -11.28
N ASN A 232 -37.63 16.88 -10.12
CA ASN A 232 -37.87 18.24 -9.61
C ASN A 232 -36.74 18.78 -8.74
N ILE A 233 -35.64 18.04 -8.59
CA ILE A 233 -34.49 18.43 -7.76
C ILE A 233 -33.34 18.83 -8.68
N THR A 234 -32.78 20.02 -8.47
CA THR A 234 -31.50 20.42 -9.06
C THR A 234 -30.38 20.06 -8.10
N VAL A 235 -29.49 19.16 -8.55
CA VAL A 235 -28.29 18.78 -7.81
C VAL A 235 -27.13 19.58 -8.38
N ILE A 236 -26.47 20.36 -7.53
CA ILE A 236 -25.22 21.05 -7.85
C ILE A 236 -24.09 20.23 -7.23
N ALA A 237 -23.19 19.71 -8.05
CA ALA A 237 -22.05 18.91 -7.59
C ALA A 237 -20.76 19.44 -8.19
N ASP A 238 -19.66 19.33 -7.43
CA ASP A 238 -18.33 19.55 -7.96
C ASP A 238 -17.99 18.41 -8.93
N SER A 239 -17.60 18.78 -10.14
CA SER A 239 -17.23 17.91 -11.24
C SER A 239 -15.77 18.13 -11.60
N ILE A 240 -15.08 17.03 -11.92
CA ILE A 240 -13.69 17.05 -12.36
C ILE A 240 -13.69 17.15 -13.89
N LYS A 241 -13.12 18.22 -14.42
CA LYS A 241 -12.83 18.37 -15.85
C LYS A 241 -11.35 18.18 -16.09
N LYS A 242 -11.01 17.22 -16.94
CA LYS A 242 -9.63 17.02 -17.39
C LYS A 242 -9.20 18.20 -18.27
N LEU A 243 -7.99 18.71 -18.03
CA LEU A 243 -7.38 19.77 -18.83
C LEU A 243 -6.48 19.19 -19.93
#